data_AF-A0A1N6IR44-F1
#
_entry.id   AF-A0A1N6IR44-F1
#
_cell.length_a   1.000
_cell.length_b   1.000
_cell.length_c   1.000
_cell.angle_alpha   90.00
_cell.angle_beta   90.00
_cell.angle_gamma   90.00
#
_symmetry.space_group_name_H-M   'P 1'
#
loop_
_entity.id
_entity.type
_entity.pdbx_description
1 polymer ?
#
loop_
_entity_poly.entity_id
_entity_poly.type
_entity_poly.pdbx_seq_one_letter_code
_entity_poly.pdbx_strand_id
1 'polypeptide(L)'
;MSKAALVGHVGTAHDGFPPTPIIAGSSTVKVDGIPAVRKGDPLAQHSKPKHPPHGRAVNAGSGSVNIDGKPAARIGDAISCGGVISGGSSVNIG
;
A
#
# COMPACT_ATOMS: atom_id res chain seq x y z
N MET A 1 -14.94 5.05 7.32
CA MET A 1 -14.03 3.88 7.33
C MET A 1 -13.58 3.63 5.90
N SER A 2 -12.30 3.30 5.70
CA SER A 2 -11.71 3.09 4.37
C SER A 2 -11.59 1.60 4.07
N LYS A 3 -11.56 1.22 2.78
CA LYS A 3 -11.36 -0.17 2.36
C LYS A 3 -9.96 -0.66 2.73
N ALA A 4 -9.82 -1.96 3.02
CA ALA A 4 -8.53 -2.58 3.25
C ALA A 4 -7.65 -2.53 1.98
N ALA A 5 -6.35 -2.29 2.14
CA ALA A 5 -5.39 -2.40 1.05
C ALA A 5 -4.89 -3.84 0.92
N LEU A 6 -4.77 -4.33 -0.31
CA LEU A 6 -4.39 -5.70 -0.64
C LEU A 6 -3.17 -5.70 -1.57
N VAL A 7 -2.40 -6.78 -1.56
CA VAL A 7 -1.30 -6.97 -2.53
C VAL A 7 -1.85 -6.88 -3.96
N GLY A 8 -1.13 -6.19 -4.83
CA GLY A 8 -1.59 -5.88 -6.19
C GLY A 8 -2.36 -4.55 -6.32
N HIS A 9 -2.88 -3.99 -5.23
CA HIS A 9 -3.37 -2.60 -5.24
C HIS A 9 -2.22 -1.62 -5.55
N VAL A 10 -2.58 -0.42 -6.01
CA VAL A 10 -1.64 0.49 -6.67
C VAL A 10 -1.34 1.69 -5.79
N GLY A 11 -0.06 2.00 -5.59
CA GLY A 11 0.34 3.33 -5.12
C GLY A 11 0.31 4.31 -6.29
N THR A 12 -0.47 5.39 -6.17
CA THR A 12 -0.64 6.38 -7.25
C THR A 12 0.67 7.02 -7.69
N ALA A 13 0.66 7.65 -8.86
CA ALA A 13 1.76 8.48 -9.34
C ALA A 13 2.03 9.67 -8.40
N HIS A 14 3.24 10.21 -8.48
CA HIS A 14 3.62 11.50 -7.91
C HIS A 14 4.79 12.10 -8.71
N ASP A 15 4.84 13.42 -8.87
CA ASP A 15 5.97 14.15 -9.46
C ASP A 15 6.49 13.60 -10.81
N GLY A 16 5.59 13.04 -11.63
CA GLY A 16 5.92 12.41 -12.90
C GLY A 16 6.52 11.00 -12.81
N PHE A 17 6.63 10.42 -11.61
CA PHE A 17 6.90 8.99 -11.43
C PHE A 17 5.59 8.19 -11.58
N PRO A 18 5.59 7.09 -12.34
CA PRO A 18 4.38 6.32 -12.65
C PRO A 18 3.84 5.57 -11.43
N PRO A 19 2.56 5.16 -11.43
CA PRO A 19 2.00 4.31 -10.39
C PRO A 19 2.62 2.91 -10.41
N THR A 20 2.70 2.25 -9.26
CA THR A 20 3.22 0.87 -9.14
C THR A 20 2.45 0.04 -8.10
N PRO A 21 2.39 -1.29 -8.25
CA PRO A 21 1.66 -2.16 -7.34
C PRO A 21 2.39 -2.38 -6.01
N ILE A 22 1.63 -2.72 -4.98
CA ILE A 22 2.10 -3.31 -3.73
C ILE A 22 2.48 -4.76 -3.98
N ILE A 23 3.69 -5.17 -3.62
CA ILE A 23 4.28 -6.45 -4.05
C ILE A 23 4.43 -7.47 -2.91
N ALA A 24 4.22 -7.07 -1.67
CA ALA A 24 4.18 -7.98 -0.53
C ALA A 24 3.19 -7.48 0.52
N GLY A 25 2.76 -8.39 1.39
CA GLY A 25 1.78 -8.15 2.44
C GLY A 25 1.93 -9.15 3.58
N SER A 26 0.86 -9.34 4.34
CA SER A 26 0.77 -10.37 5.38
C SER A 26 0.86 -11.79 4.81
N SER A 27 1.58 -12.68 5.49
CA SER A 27 1.62 -14.11 5.17
C SER A 27 0.52 -14.93 5.86
N THR A 28 -0.22 -14.32 6.78
CA THR A 28 -1.17 -14.99 7.69
C THR A 28 -2.60 -14.49 7.50
N VAL A 29 -2.78 -13.22 7.13
CA VAL A 29 -4.08 -12.58 6.98
C VAL A 29 -4.33 -12.24 5.52
N LYS A 30 -5.47 -12.75 5.01
CA LYS A 30 -5.97 -12.47 3.67
C LYS A 30 -7.33 -11.81 3.75
N VAL A 31 -7.59 -10.87 2.86
CA VAL A 31 -8.90 -10.27 2.61
C VAL A 31 -9.20 -10.52 1.13
N ASP A 32 -10.42 -10.99 0.83
CA ASP A 32 -10.80 -11.40 -0.53
C ASP A 32 -9.85 -12.46 -1.14
N GLY A 33 -9.25 -13.30 -0.29
CA GLY A 33 -8.25 -14.29 -0.69
C GLY A 33 -6.86 -13.73 -1.01
N ILE A 34 -6.66 -12.41 -0.91
CA ILE A 34 -5.41 -11.71 -1.23
C ILE A 34 -4.73 -11.27 0.08
N PRO A 35 -3.39 -11.39 0.19
CA PRO A 35 -2.65 -10.87 1.34
C PRO A 35 -3.02 -9.42 1.70
N ALA A 36 -3.40 -9.19 2.95
CA ALA A 36 -3.67 -7.85 3.46
C ALA A 36 -2.37 -7.05 3.62
N VAL A 37 -2.43 -5.75 3.34
CA VAL A 37 -1.26 -4.86 3.36
C VAL A 37 -1.20 -4.11 4.68
N ARG A 38 0.01 -3.84 5.14
CA ARG A 38 0.32 -3.16 6.40
C ARG A 38 1.29 -2.01 6.16
N LYS A 39 1.39 -1.11 7.13
CA LYS A 39 2.46 -0.10 7.15
C LYS A 39 3.84 -0.78 7.01
N GLY A 40 4.66 -0.24 6.13
CA GLY A 40 6.00 -0.71 5.80
C GLY A 40 6.07 -1.78 4.72
N ASP A 41 4.93 -2.34 4.27
CA ASP A 41 4.95 -3.31 3.17
C ASP A 41 5.36 -2.60 1.85
N PRO A 42 6.17 -3.25 0.99
CA PRO A 42 6.81 -2.63 -0.17
C PRO A 42 5.90 -2.56 -1.39
N LEU A 43 6.14 -1.54 -2.21
CA LEU A 43 5.65 -1.45 -3.58
C LEU A 43 6.82 -1.69 -4.55
N ALA A 44 6.50 -2.05 -5.79
CA ALA A 44 7.50 -2.05 -6.85
C ALA A 44 8.13 -0.65 -6.99
N GLN A 45 9.45 -0.62 -7.11
CA GLN A 45 10.20 0.61 -7.35
C GLN A 45 9.77 1.26 -8.68
N HIS A 46 9.97 2.57 -8.79
CA HIS A 46 9.74 3.28 -10.03
C HIS A 46 10.84 4.30 -10.33
N SER A 47 10.90 4.70 -11.59
CA SER A 47 11.81 5.72 -12.12
C SER A 47 11.05 6.60 -13.12
N LYS A 48 11.66 7.72 -13.48
CA LYS A 48 11.23 8.58 -14.59
C LYS A 48 12.46 9.01 -15.40
N PRO A 49 12.31 9.51 -16.64
CA PRO A 49 13.45 9.95 -17.44
C PRO A 49 14.38 10.90 -16.67
N LYS A 50 15.69 10.70 -16.78
CA LYS A 50 16.74 11.49 -16.12
C LYS A 50 16.74 11.45 -14.58
N HIS A 51 16.06 10.49 -13.96
CA HIS A 51 16.05 10.29 -12.51
C HIS A 51 16.24 8.80 -12.19
N PRO A 52 17.12 8.44 -11.24
CA PRO A 52 17.33 7.05 -10.87
C PRO A 52 16.05 6.45 -10.25
N PRO A 53 15.91 5.10 -10.28
CA PRO A 53 14.81 4.46 -9.58
C PRO A 53 14.94 4.65 -8.07
N HIS A 54 13.80 4.64 -7.37
CA HIS A 54 13.76 4.65 -5.92
C HIS A 54 12.67 3.73 -5.36
N GLY A 55 12.90 3.26 -4.14
CA GLY A 55 12.00 2.36 -3.43
C GLY A 55 10.74 3.05 -2.93
N ARG A 56 9.69 2.26 -2.73
CA ARG A 56 8.38 2.71 -2.28
C ARG A 56 7.87 1.77 -1.19
N ALA A 57 7.29 2.32 -0.12
CA ALA A 57 6.67 1.53 0.94
C ALA A 57 5.41 2.23 1.47
N VAL A 58 4.47 1.44 2.00
CA VAL A 58 3.31 2.00 2.68
C VAL A 58 3.76 2.75 3.94
N ASN A 59 3.35 4.01 4.09
CA ASN A 59 3.83 4.90 5.14
C ASN A 59 2.79 5.18 6.25
N ALA A 60 1.51 4.92 5.98
CA ALA A 60 0.42 5.09 6.92
C ALA A 60 -0.43 3.82 7.04
N GLY A 61 -1.27 3.78 8.07
CA GLY A 61 -2.18 2.68 8.36
C GLY A 61 -3.22 3.11 9.40
N SER A 62 -4.09 2.19 9.77
CA SER A 62 -5.06 2.35 10.85
C SER A 62 -4.39 2.71 12.19
N GLY A 63 -5.06 3.56 12.98
CA GLY A 63 -4.62 3.88 14.35
C GLY A 63 -5.03 2.85 15.40
N SER A 64 -5.95 1.92 15.05
CA SER A 64 -6.54 0.98 16.01
C SER A 64 -6.54 -0.47 15.53
N VAL A 65 -6.38 -0.71 14.22
CA VAL A 65 -6.39 -2.06 13.65
C VAL A 65 -4.96 -2.45 13.24
N ASN A 66 -4.46 -3.52 13.84
CA ASN A 66 -3.18 -4.11 13.49
C ASN A 66 -3.38 -5.47 12.81
N ILE A 67 -2.55 -5.74 11.79
CA ILE A 67 -2.40 -7.04 11.16
C ILE A 67 -0.93 -7.43 11.35
N ASP A 68 -0.68 -8.60 11.95
CA ASP A 68 0.66 -9.08 12.33
C ASP A 68 1.48 -8.05 13.12
N GLY A 69 0.83 -7.37 14.07
CA GLY A 69 1.47 -6.36 14.91
C GLY A 69 1.84 -5.05 14.19
N LYS A 70 1.45 -4.86 12.93
CA LYS A 70 1.65 -3.61 12.18
C LYS A 70 0.31 -2.95 11.85
N PRO A 71 0.25 -1.59 11.79
CA PRO A 71 -0.95 -0.88 11.36
C PRO A 71 -1.46 -1.39 10.01
N ALA A 72 -2.74 -1.75 9.94
CA ALA A 72 -3.37 -2.23 8.72
C ALA A 72 -3.49 -1.09 7.70
N ALA A 73 -3.06 -1.29 6.47
CA ALA A 73 -3.10 -0.28 5.43
C ALA A 73 -4.49 -0.22 4.78
N ARG A 74 -4.90 0.98 4.40
CA ARG A 74 -6.22 1.30 3.85
C ARG A 74 -6.07 2.06 2.54
N ILE A 75 -7.12 2.01 1.72
CA ILE A 75 -7.21 2.90 0.55
C ILE A 75 -7.14 4.36 1.02
N GLY A 76 -6.30 5.13 0.36
CA GLY A 76 -5.97 6.51 0.72
C GLY A 76 -4.76 6.68 1.65
N ASP A 77 -4.24 5.61 2.27
CA ASP A 77 -3.04 5.74 3.11
C ASP A 77 -1.80 6.07 2.26
N ALA A 78 -0.93 6.92 2.79
CA ALA A 78 0.21 7.50 2.07
C ALA A 78 1.32 6.48 1.77
N ILE A 79 2.03 6.70 0.66
CA ILE A 79 3.27 6.00 0.28
C ILE A 79 4.48 6.86 0.64
N SER A 80 5.58 6.24 1.07
CA SER A 80 6.75 6.91 1.65
C SER A 80 7.42 7.96 0.76
N CYS A 81 7.39 7.76 -0.57
CA CYS A 81 7.98 8.67 -1.54
C CYS A 81 6.97 9.65 -2.15
N GLY A 82 5.67 9.47 -1.90
CA GLY A 82 4.59 10.22 -2.53
C GLY A 82 3.50 9.34 -3.14
N GLY A 83 2.30 9.93 -3.23
CA GLY A 83 1.07 9.24 -3.63
C GLY A 83 0.38 8.53 -2.47
N VAL A 84 -0.74 7.89 -2.80
CA VAL A 84 -1.60 7.15 -1.86
C VAL A 84 -1.95 5.78 -2.42
N ILE A 85 -2.41 4.87 -1.58
CA ILE A 85 -2.94 3.58 -2.04
C ILE A 85 -4.30 3.78 -2.73
N SER A 86 -4.46 3.18 -3.89
CA SER A 86 -5.69 3.10 -4.68
C SER A 86 -6.05 1.64 -4.95
N GLY A 87 -7.35 1.32 -4.90
CA GLY A 87 -7.89 -0.03 -5.04
C GLY A 87 -9.20 -0.19 -4.28
N GLY A 88 -9.62 -1.42 -4.02
CA GLY A 88 -10.84 -1.71 -3.28
C GLY A 88 -10.92 -3.15 -2.79
N SER A 89 -11.66 -3.37 -1.72
CA SER A 89 -11.88 -4.68 -1.10
C SER A 89 -13.30 -4.77 -0.54
N SER A 90 -13.73 -5.95 -0.11
CA SER A 90 -14.99 -6.14 0.61
C SER A 90 -14.95 -5.55 2.03
N VAL A 91 -13.80 -5.62 2.70
CA VAL A 91 -13.61 -5.22 4.12
C VAL A 91 -13.36 -3.71 4.28
N ASN A 92 -13.99 -3.10 5.30
CA ASN A 92 -13.68 -1.75 5.77
C ASN A 92 -12.81 -1.81 7.04
N ILE A 93 -11.83 -0.93 7.17
CA ILE A 93 -10.94 -0.79 8.33
C ILE A 93 -11.07 0.64 8.89
N GLY A 94 -11.12 0.72 10.23
CA GLY A 94 -11.14 1.96 11.00
C GLY A 94 -9.91 2.81 10.84
#